data_AF-A0A0A3I4T5-F1
#
_entry.id   AF-A0A0A3I4T5-F1
#
_cell.length_a   1.000
_cell.length_b   1.000
_cell.length_c   1.000
_cell.angle_alpha   90.00
_cell.angle_beta   90.00
_cell.angle_gamma   90.00
#
_symmetry.space_group_name_H-M   'P 1'
#
loop_
_entity.id
_entity.type
_entity.pdbx_description
1 polymer ?
#
loop_
_entity_poly.entity_id
_entity_poly.type
_entity_poly.pdbx_seq_one_letter_code
_entity_poly.pdbx_strand_id
1 'polypeptide(L)'
;MNFELDKEKILKTLSEQSSIEWQQPITLENSTLPIFNTDIFPNWLKDYVDAIAEETQTPKDAPAMACISTLSTILGRKYVVQARKNWIEPLNTYTVMALDPANRKSAVFNFFQKPIVEFEKTERERLISIVTEEKAEREVIRKRIIELERQFGRTEDEDNKNILLKEIKELRKKVDEELNPLTRFPRFFTNDATPEKIAVLMYENNECFAILSSEGAEVFEMMAGRYSDKFNIDTYLKAFSGDNITIDRIGDGRSISLENPTLTIGLFVQPSVIQDLPPYFSYRGLTQRFLFFLPKSFIGERKIQPNEIPDYVVNIYNANIKKLIELRLPTQSDPNNPIKSSLPLIFNSEAQQYLTQIQIEIELMFKNQDLNEALKGWLGKLVGQIIRIAGLLHVTEYVQTGTIPMSISKETLMKADSLRDYFIQHAEKAFGIIGQHESLDDVRYILRKIKSKKFDGKEIIDFQEIWQLVKKRFKVSEKLKDVLITLEELNYIKNAKDGRKQIIHVNPYLIKSSPNNPNTKETMICQEDELGDGEILKAPNYPSTDRNELGELVPFRVDTPPSENPLNNNVSNSLGEIGEATPRVISEDGSELI
;
A
#
# COMPACT_ATOMS: atom_id res chain seq x y z
N MET A 1 64.89 47.75 -17.90
CA MET A 1 63.61 48.09 -17.23
C MET A 1 62.39 47.37 -17.80
N ASN A 2 62.46 46.71 -18.97
CA ASN A 2 61.31 45.98 -19.56
C ASN A 2 61.26 44.46 -19.32
N PHE A 3 62.19 43.88 -18.55
CA PHE A 3 62.19 42.42 -18.29
C PHE A 3 61.59 42.02 -16.93
N GLU A 4 61.45 42.95 -15.97
CA GLU A 4 60.80 42.69 -14.68
C GLU A 4 59.27 42.87 -14.74
N LEU A 5 58.80 43.81 -15.56
CA LEU A 5 57.36 44.05 -15.79
C LEU A 5 56.66 42.89 -16.51
N ASP A 6 57.36 42.16 -17.38
CA ASP A 6 56.82 40.95 -18.01
C ASP A 6 56.86 39.73 -17.07
N LYS A 7 57.78 39.70 -16.11
CA LYS A 7 57.83 38.63 -15.11
C LYS A 7 56.68 38.76 -14.12
N GLU A 8 56.34 39.99 -13.70
CA GLU A 8 55.15 40.25 -12.87
C GLU A 8 53.84 40.07 -13.62
N LYS A 9 53.77 40.39 -14.92
CA LYS A 9 52.60 40.05 -15.75
C LYS A 9 52.44 38.56 -15.95
N ILE A 10 53.52 37.83 -16.26
CA ILE A 10 53.50 36.36 -16.41
C ILE A 10 53.25 35.67 -15.06
N LEU A 11 53.76 36.20 -13.94
CA LEU A 11 53.41 35.70 -12.59
C LEU A 11 51.98 36.04 -12.19
N LYS A 12 51.41 37.17 -12.64
CA LYS A 12 49.97 37.46 -12.49
C LYS A 12 49.10 36.55 -13.35
N THR A 13 49.51 36.27 -14.59
CA THR A 13 48.80 35.36 -15.51
C THR A 13 48.96 33.88 -15.11
N LEU A 14 50.00 33.51 -14.37
CA LEU A 14 50.15 32.18 -13.75
C LEU A 14 49.51 32.08 -12.35
N SER A 15 49.06 33.20 -11.77
CA SER A 15 48.30 33.25 -10.51
C SER A 15 46.79 33.27 -10.71
N GLU A 16 46.31 33.13 -11.95
CA GLU A 16 44.94 32.72 -12.22
C GLU A 16 44.80 31.28 -11.72
N GLN A 17 44.57 31.16 -10.41
CA GLN A 17 43.74 30.09 -9.88
C GLN A 17 42.57 29.99 -10.84
N SER A 18 42.50 28.90 -11.60
CA SER A 18 41.32 28.55 -12.38
C SER A 18 40.14 28.62 -11.42
N SER A 19 39.43 29.74 -11.43
CA SER A 19 38.31 29.96 -10.53
C SER A 19 37.29 28.92 -10.92
N ILE A 20 37.20 27.88 -10.10
CA ILE A 20 36.31 26.77 -10.35
C ILE A 20 34.91 27.37 -10.44
N GLU A 21 34.35 27.37 -11.65
CA GLU A 21 33.01 27.90 -11.87
C GLU A 21 32.02 26.91 -11.24
N TRP A 22 31.23 27.40 -10.28
CA TRP A 22 30.29 26.58 -9.51
C TRP A 22 28.87 26.88 -9.97
N GLN A 23 28.15 25.82 -10.38
CA GLN A 23 26.70 25.87 -10.52
C GLN A 23 26.04 25.65 -9.15
N GLN A 24 24.77 26.01 -9.00
CA GLN A 24 24.04 25.64 -7.80
C GLN A 24 23.98 24.11 -7.68
N PRO A 25 24.23 23.53 -6.49
CA PRO A 25 24.06 22.11 -6.28
C PRO A 25 22.64 21.70 -6.68
N ILE A 26 22.51 20.62 -7.45
CA ILE A 26 21.21 20.03 -7.74
C ILE A 26 20.69 19.51 -6.41
N THR A 27 19.57 20.06 -5.92
CA THR A 27 18.99 19.64 -4.66
C THR A 27 18.80 18.11 -4.71
N LEU A 28 19.35 17.39 -3.72
CA LEU A 28 18.96 16.02 -3.40
C LEU A 28 17.50 16.07 -2.95
N GLU A 29 16.58 16.32 -3.86
CA GLU A 29 15.19 16.54 -3.53
C GLU A 29 14.64 15.31 -2.82
N ASN A 30 14.37 15.48 -1.54
CA ASN A 30 13.08 15.05 -1.03
C ASN A 30 12.06 15.91 -1.76
N SER A 31 11.67 15.52 -2.98
CA SER A 31 10.49 16.11 -3.60
C SER A 31 9.38 15.99 -2.55
N THR A 32 8.80 17.12 -2.15
CA THR A 32 7.67 17.10 -1.24
C THR A 32 6.51 16.51 -2.00
N LEU A 33 6.37 15.19 -1.90
CA LEU A 33 5.28 14.48 -2.54
C LEU A 33 3.95 14.95 -1.95
N PRO A 34 2.89 14.99 -2.76
CA PRO A 34 1.56 15.38 -2.30
C PRO A 34 1.12 14.42 -1.18
N ILE A 35 0.34 14.96 -0.23
CA ILE A 35 -0.22 14.16 0.86
C ILE A 35 -1.53 13.56 0.39
N PHE A 36 -1.83 12.32 0.80
CA PHE A 36 -3.10 11.68 0.48
C PHE A 36 -4.29 12.48 1.04
N ASN A 37 -5.23 12.86 0.16
CA ASN A 37 -6.45 13.55 0.55
C ASN A 37 -7.51 12.56 1.05
N THR A 38 -7.83 12.59 2.35
CA THR A 38 -8.82 11.69 2.96
C THR A 38 -10.28 12.10 2.71
N ASP A 39 -10.53 13.30 2.16
CA ASP A 39 -11.88 13.78 1.81
C ASP A 39 -12.55 12.99 0.68
N ILE A 40 -11.80 12.11 0.01
CA ILE A 40 -12.37 11.19 -0.99
C ILE A 40 -13.31 10.15 -0.36
N PHE A 41 -13.11 9.83 0.93
CA PHE A 41 -13.88 8.82 1.63
C PHE A 41 -15.21 9.39 2.13
N PRO A 42 -16.25 8.55 2.29
CA PRO A 42 -17.42 8.95 3.06
C PRO A 42 -17.02 9.25 4.50
N ASN A 43 -17.76 10.14 5.18
CA ASN A 43 -17.39 10.67 6.50
C ASN A 43 -16.99 9.58 7.51
N TRP A 44 -17.74 8.48 7.58
CA TRP A 44 -17.45 7.39 8.51
C TRP A 44 -16.10 6.70 8.27
N LEU A 45 -15.63 6.63 7.02
CA LEU A 45 -14.31 6.11 6.67
C LEU A 45 -13.23 7.17 6.87
N LYS A 46 -13.51 8.42 6.47
CA LYS A 46 -12.59 9.54 6.66
C LYS A 46 -12.22 9.69 8.14
N ASP A 47 -13.23 9.72 9.02
CA ASP A 47 -13.06 9.86 10.46
C ASP A 47 -12.19 8.72 11.02
N TYR A 48 -12.41 7.48 10.56
CA TYR A 48 -11.62 6.33 10.99
C TYR A 48 -10.17 6.38 10.48
N VAL A 49 -9.97 6.74 9.20
CA VAL A 49 -8.63 6.89 8.59
C VAL A 49 -7.84 7.99 9.29
N ASP A 50 -8.45 9.15 9.51
CA ASP A 50 -7.81 10.30 10.17
C ASP A 50 -7.51 9.99 11.64
N ALA A 51 -8.42 9.32 12.36
CA ALA A 51 -8.19 8.92 13.75
C ALA A 51 -7.05 7.90 13.89
N ILE A 52 -6.95 6.91 12.99
CA ILE A 52 -5.83 5.96 12.99
C ILE A 52 -4.52 6.67 12.66
N ALA A 53 -4.52 7.60 11.69
CA ALA A 53 -3.32 8.38 11.36
C ALA A 53 -2.80 9.16 12.59
N GLU A 54 -3.70 9.79 13.35
CA GLU A 54 -3.37 10.48 14.60
C GLU A 54 -2.90 9.51 15.69
N GLU A 55 -3.66 8.47 16.04
CA GLU A 55 -3.27 7.55 17.13
C GLU A 55 -1.92 6.86 16.82
N THR A 56 -1.76 6.39 15.58
CA THR A 56 -0.53 5.70 15.17
C THR A 56 0.59 6.66 14.83
N GLN A 57 0.36 7.97 14.73
CA GLN A 57 1.35 8.96 14.29
C GLN A 57 2.05 8.50 13.00
N THR A 58 1.22 8.13 12.02
CA THR A 58 1.65 7.74 10.67
C THR A 58 1.08 8.72 9.63
N PRO A 59 1.70 8.85 8.44
CA PRO A 59 1.13 9.62 7.35
C PRO A 59 -0.26 9.08 7.00
N LYS A 60 -1.22 9.96 6.65
CA LYS A 60 -2.60 9.59 6.29
C LYS A 60 -2.67 8.55 5.17
N ASP A 61 -1.66 8.53 4.32
CA ASP A 61 -1.39 7.56 3.28
C ASP A 61 -1.47 6.11 3.80
N ALA A 62 -0.92 5.83 4.99
CA ALA A 62 -0.84 4.49 5.57
C ALA A 62 -2.23 3.90 5.87
N PRO A 63 -3.08 4.55 6.68
CA PRO A 63 -4.45 4.07 6.88
C PRO A 63 -5.29 4.18 5.60
N ALA A 64 -5.06 5.14 4.71
CA ALA A 64 -5.79 5.23 3.44
C ALA A 64 -5.51 4.03 2.51
N MET A 65 -4.25 3.62 2.36
CA MET A 65 -3.85 2.45 1.58
C MET A 65 -4.40 1.15 2.20
N ALA A 66 -4.33 1.02 3.52
CA ALA A 66 -4.92 -0.12 4.24
C ALA A 66 -6.44 -0.18 4.08
N CYS A 67 -7.12 0.97 4.12
CA CYS A 67 -8.55 1.11 3.84
C CYS A 67 -8.90 0.62 2.43
N ILE A 68 -8.25 1.16 1.39
CA ILE A 68 -8.48 0.76 -0.01
C ILE A 68 -8.28 -0.75 -0.20
N SER A 69 -7.19 -1.30 0.34
CA SER A 69 -6.90 -2.74 0.26
C SER A 69 -7.97 -3.60 0.96
N THR A 70 -8.47 -3.14 2.11
CA THR A 70 -9.51 -3.84 2.88
C THR A 70 -10.84 -3.82 2.12
N LEU A 71 -11.22 -2.67 1.56
CA LEU A 71 -12.42 -2.55 0.74
C LEU A 71 -12.33 -3.40 -0.53
N SER A 72 -11.20 -3.38 -1.24
CA SER A 72 -10.94 -4.23 -2.41
C SER A 72 -11.03 -5.72 -2.06
N THR A 73 -10.55 -6.12 -0.88
CA THR A 73 -10.63 -7.51 -0.40
C THR A 73 -12.09 -7.95 -0.18
N ILE A 74 -12.93 -7.07 0.36
CA ILE A 74 -14.33 -7.40 0.66
C ILE A 74 -15.21 -7.34 -0.60
N LEU A 75 -14.94 -6.38 -1.50
CA LEU A 75 -15.82 -6.02 -2.61
C LEU A 75 -15.39 -6.59 -3.97
N GLY A 76 -14.18 -7.13 -4.09
CA GLY A 76 -13.55 -7.50 -5.37
C GLY A 76 -14.40 -8.37 -6.31
N ARG A 77 -15.15 -9.34 -5.77
CA ARG A 77 -16.11 -10.18 -6.52
C ARG A 77 -17.58 -9.82 -6.33
N LYS A 78 -17.89 -8.83 -5.49
CA LYS A 78 -19.28 -8.42 -5.29
C LYS A 78 -19.77 -7.50 -6.40
N TYR A 79 -18.91 -6.57 -6.80
CA TYR A 79 -19.22 -5.58 -7.82
C TYR A 79 -18.11 -5.50 -8.86
N VAL A 80 -18.46 -5.03 -10.05
CA VAL A 80 -17.54 -4.58 -11.10
C VAL A 80 -18.02 -3.23 -11.60
N VAL A 81 -17.14 -2.37 -12.11
CA VAL A 81 -17.56 -1.15 -12.79
C VAL A 81 -17.54 -1.37 -14.29
N GLN A 82 -18.71 -1.28 -14.92
CA GLN A 82 -18.85 -1.32 -16.36
C GLN A 82 -18.73 0.10 -16.93
N ALA A 83 -17.49 0.51 -17.21
CA ALA A 83 -17.16 1.83 -17.73
C ALA A 83 -17.69 2.08 -19.15
N ARG A 84 -17.76 1.02 -19.97
CA ARG A 84 -18.43 0.96 -21.28
C ARG A 84 -18.90 -0.48 -21.52
N LYS A 85 -19.66 -0.73 -22.59
CA LYS A 85 -20.24 -2.06 -22.91
C LYS A 85 -19.26 -3.23 -22.71
N ASN A 86 -18.04 -3.12 -23.24
CA ASN A 86 -17.00 -4.16 -23.19
C ASN A 86 -15.79 -3.77 -22.31
N TRP A 87 -15.92 -2.70 -21.51
CA TRP A 87 -14.86 -2.29 -20.60
C TRP A 87 -15.37 -2.42 -19.17
N ILE A 88 -14.88 -3.45 -18.50
CA ILE A 88 -15.28 -3.85 -17.15
C ILE A 88 -14.02 -3.81 -16.29
N GLU A 89 -14.10 -3.10 -15.16
CA GLU A 89 -13.02 -3.05 -14.17
C GLU A 89 -13.48 -3.74 -12.87
N PRO A 90 -12.78 -4.80 -12.43
CA PRO A 90 -13.04 -5.41 -11.12
C PRO A 90 -12.56 -4.51 -9.98
N LEU A 91 -13.13 -4.62 -8.78
CA LEU A 91 -12.82 -3.69 -7.68
C LEU A 91 -11.53 -4.02 -6.89
N ASN A 92 -10.77 -5.02 -7.32
CA ASN A 92 -9.51 -5.37 -6.69
C ASN A 92 -8.40 -4.36 -7.03
N THR A 93 -7.56 -4.03 -6.06
CA THR A 93 -6.45 -3.08 -6.23
C THR A 93 -5.13 -3.74 -5.84
N TYR A 94 -4.05 -3.31 -6.49
CA TYR A 94 -2.68 -3.63 -6.07
C TYR A 94 -2.10 -2.33 -5.51
N THR A 95 -1.74 -2.33 -4.23
CA THR A 95 -1.20 -1.17 -3.52
C THR A 95 0.09 -1.57 -2.82
N VAL A 96 1.07 -0.67 -2.87
CA VAL A 96 2.35 -0.85 -2.18
C VAL A 96 2.78 0.45 -1.54
N MET A 97 3.09 0.38 -0.24
CA MET A 97 3.63 1.49 0.52
C MET A 97 5.07 1.24 0.94
N ALA A 98 5.97 2.14 0.58
CA ALA A 98 7.34 2.13 1.11
C ALA A 98 7.47 3.07 2.32
N LEU A 99 7.75 2.48 3.47
CA LEU A 99 8.07 3.17 4.71
C LEU A 99 9.17 2.43 5.45
N ASP A 100 10.11 3.19 6.02
CA ASP A 100 11.21 2.64 6.82
C ASP A 100 10.70 1.80 8.01
N PRO A 101 11.53 0.90 8.56
CA PRO A 101 11.24 0.24 9.83
C PRO A 101 10.83 1.23 10.93
N ALA A 102 10.07 0.75 11.92
CA ALA A 102 9.54 1.55 13.03
C ALA A 102 8.48 2.61 12.64
N ASN A 103 7.87 2.51 11.46
CA ASN A 103 6.71 3.32 11.03
C ASN A 103 5.33 2.73 11.38
N ARG A 104 5.26 1.84 12.38
CA ARG A 104 3.99 1.27 12.90
C ARG A 104 3.08 0.66 11.80
N LYS A 105 3.69 0.16 10.72
CA LYS A 105 3.03 -0.39 9.51
C LYS A 105 2.07 -1.52 9.87
N SER A 106 2.52 -2.46 10.69
CA SER A 106 1.70 -3.58 11.18
C SER A 106 0.53 -3.13 12.06
N ALA A 107 0.73 -2.11 12.90
CA ALA A 107 -0.34 -1.60 13.76
C ALA A 107 -1.48 -1.00 12.92
N VAL A 108 -1.13 -0.16 11.94
CA VAL A 108 -2.11 0.41 10.99
C VAL A 108 -2.88 -0.71 10.26
N PHE A 109 -2.18 -1.70 9.69
CA PHE A 109 -2.86 -2.77 8.96
C PHE A 109 -3.81 -3.59 9.85
N ASN A 110 -3.41 -3.87 11.09
CA ASN A 110 -4.22 -4.62 12.04
C ASN A 110 -5.56 -3.95 12.34
N PHE A 111 -5.61 -2.60 12.43
CA PHE A 111 -6.87 -1.87 12.64
C PHE A 111 -7.90 -2.10 11.53
N PHE A 112 -7.46 -2.23 10.27
CA PHE A 112 -8.35 -2.46 9.13
C PHE A 112 -8.67 -3.94 8.91
N GLN A 113 -7.75 -4.85 9.26
CA GLN A 113 -7.97 -6.30 9.13
C GLN A 113 -8.84 -6.87 10.25
N LYS A 114 -8.85 -6.25 11.43
CA LYS A 114 -9.53 -6.77 12.63
C LYS A 114 -10.98 -7.21 12.39
N PRO A 115 -11.86 -6.43 11.72
CA PRO A 115 -13.25 -6.87 11.50
C PRO A 115 -13.36 -8.08 10.57
N ILE A 116 -12.46 -8.21 9.59
CA ILE A 116 -12.39 -9.38 8.70
C ILE A 116 -11.99 -10.61 9.51
N VAL A 117 -10.94 -10.49 10.35
CA VAL A 117 -10.45 -11.60 11.19
C VAL A 117 -11.52 -12.03 12.21
N GLU A 118 -12.23 -11.09 12.82
CA GLU A 118 -13.33 -11.37 13.75
C GLU A 118 -14.51 -12.07 13.05
N PHE A 119 -14.83 -11.67 11.82
CA PHE A 119 -15.83 -12.34 10.99
C PHE A 119 -15.40 -13.76 10.64
N GLU A 120 -14.16 -13.97 10.17
CA GLU A 120 -13.62 -15.31 9.86
C GLU A 120 -13.66 -16.24 11.08
N LYS A 121 -13.32 -15.72 12.27
CA LYS A 121 -13.37 -16.47 13.52
C LYS A 121 -14.81 -16.89 13.84
N THR A 122 -15.75 -15.95 13.80
CA THR A 122 -17.17 -16.21 14.10
C THR A 122 -17.77 -17.24 13.13
N GLU A 123 -17.48 -17.10 11.83
CA GLU A 123 -17.95 -18.05 10.82
C GLU A 123 -17.29 -19.42 10.94
N ARG A 124 -16.02 -19.49 11.34
CA ARG A 124 -15.36 -20.76 11.63
C ARG A 124 -16.05 -21.49 12.76
N GLU A 125 -16.34 -20.80 13.86
CA GLU A 125 -17.07 -21.37 15.01
C GLU A 125 -18.47 -21.86 14.60
N ARG A 126 -19.18 -21.12 13.74
CA ARG A 126 -20.49 -21.50 13.20
C ARG A 126 -20.44 -22.72 12.30
N LEU A 127 -19.41 -22.84 11.45
CA LEU A 127 -19.34 -23.85 10.38
C LEU A 127 -18.56 -25.11 10.78
N ILE A 128 -17.84 -25.12 11.91
CA ILE A 128 -16.90 -26.21 12.24
C ILE A 128 -17.57 -27.59 12.25
N SER A 129 -18.77 -27.71 12.83
CA SER A 129 -19.51 -28.97 12.89
C SER A 129 -19.92 -29.45 11.50
N ILE A 130 -20.46 -28.54 10.68
CA ILE A 130 -20.90 -28.83 9.30
C ILE A 130 -19.71 -29.30 8.46
N VAL A 131 -18.61 -28.55 8.46
CA VAL A 131 -17.40 -28.89 7.70
C VAL A 131 -16.80 -30.22 8.15
N THR A 132 -16.87 -30.53 9.45
CA THR A 132 -16.36 -31.80 9.99
C THR A 132 -17.20 -32.99 9.55
N GLU A 133 -18.52 -32.84 9.60
CA GLU A 133 -19.49 -33.86 9.16
C GLU A 133 -19.36 -34.15 7.67
N GLU A 134 -19.39 -33.11 6.82
CA GLU A 134 -19.24 -33.26 5.36
C GLU A 134 -17.89 -33.90 4.99
N LYS A 135 -16.80 -33.53 5.67
CA LYS A 135 -15.48 -34.15 5.46
C LYS A 135 -15.49 -35.63 5.84
N ALA A 136 -16.10 -35.99 6.97
CA ALA A 136 -16.20 -37.37 7.41
C ALA A 136 -17.03 -38.21 6.43
N GLU A 137 -18.20 -37.72 6.00
CA GLU A 137 -19.04 -38.40 5.02
C GLU A 137 -18.30 -38.60 3.69
N ARG A 138 -17.65 -37.56 3.18
CA ARG A 138 -16.87 -37.63 1.94
C ARG A 138 -15.74 -38.66 2.03
N GLU A 139 -15.01 -38.71 3.14
CA GLU A 139 -13.92 -39.67 3.32
C GLU A 139 -14.42 -41.11 3.42
N VAL A 140 -15.59 -41.35 4.03
CA VAL A 140 -16.23 -42.67 4.06
C VAL A 140 -16.59 -43.13 2.63
N ILE A 141 -17.26 -42.28 1.85
CA ILE A 141 -17.63 -42.60 0.47
C ILE A 141 -16.39 -42.82 -0.39
N ARG A 142 -15.35 -41.99 -0.21
CA ARG A 142 -14.08 -42.14 -0.94
C ARG A 142 -13.40 -43.48 -0.66
N LYS A 143 -13.35 -43.91 0.61
CA LYS A 143 -12.81 -45.23 0.98
C LYS A 143 -13.63 -46.37 0.38
N ARG A 144 -14.96 -46.23 0.30
CA ARG A 144 -15.83 -47.21 -0.36
C ARG A 144 -15.56 -47.30 -1.87
N ILE A 145 -15.38 -46.16 -2.55
CA ILE A 145 -15.01 -46.13 -3.98
C ILE A 145 -13.70 -46.87 -4.21
N ILE A 146 -12.66 -46.61 -3.41
CA ILE A 146 -11.35 -47.28 -3.55
C ILE A 146 -11.47 -48.79 -3.37
N GLU A 147 -12.25 -49.25 -2.39
CA GLU A 147 -12.48 -50.69 -2.18
C GLU A 147 -13.25 -51.33 -3.34
N LEU A 148 -14.28 -50.67 -3.86
CA LEU A 148 -15.02 -51.14 -5.04
C LEU A 148 -14.14 -51.19 -6.30
N GLU A 149 -13.27 -50.20 -6.50
CA GLU A 149 -12.31 -50.19 -7.62
C GLU A 149 -11.33 -51.37 -7.54
N ARG A 150 -10.88 -51.71 -6.32
CA ARG A 150 -10.04 -52.89 -6.08
C ARG A 150 -10.79 -54.19 -6.36
N GLN A 151 -12.06 -54.30 -5.99
CA GLN A 151 -12.91 -55.46 -6.27
C GLN A 151 -13.20 -55.59 -7.76
N PHE A 152 -13.47 -54.47 -8.44
CA PHE A 152 -13.67 -54.41 -9.89
C PHE A 152 -12.46 -54.96 -10.64
N GLY A 153 -11.24 -54.54 -10.26
CA GLY A 153 -10.00 -55.03 -10.87
C GLY A 153 -9.68 -56.51 -10.63
N ARG A 154 -10.35 -57.17 -9.67
CA ARG A 154 -10.15 -58.59 -9.32
C ARG A 154 -11.25 -59.52 -9.83
N THR A 155 -12.37 -58.96 -10.29
CA THR A 155 -13.55 -59.74 -10.70
C THR A 155 -13.40 -60.12 -12.17
N GLU A 156 -13.49 -61.41 -12.51
CA GLU A 156 -13.41 -61.85 -13.91
C GLU A 156 -14.77 -61.84 -14.62
N ASP A 157 -15.84 -62.11 -13.86
CA ASP A 157 -17.22 -62.15 -14.34
C ASP A 157 -17.75 -60.76 -14.77
N GLU A 158 -18.22 -60.68 -16.01
CA GLU A 158 -18.66 -59.42 -16.63
C GLU A 158 -19.97 -58.88 -16.03
N ASP A 159 -20.88 -59.75 -15.59
CA ASP A 159 -22.12 -59.31 -14.96
C ASP A 159 -21.85 -58.65 -13.60
N ASN A 160 -20.99 -59.27 -12.77
CA ASN A 160 -20.55 -58.70 -11.50
C ASN A 160 -19.70 -57.43 -11.67
N LYS A 161 -18.84 -57.36 -12.70
CA LYS A 161 -18.11 -56.11 -13.06
C LYS A 161 -19.07 -54.96 -13.38
N ASN A 162 -20.12 -55.22 -14.15
CA ASN A 162 -21.10 -54.19 -14.51
C ASN A 162 -21.86 -53.66 -13.29
N ILE A 163 -22.16 -54.52 -12.31
CA ILE A 163 -22.77 -54.11 -11.03
C ILE A 163 -21.82 -53.20 -10.24
N LEU A 164 -20.56 -53.61 -10.07
CA LEU A 164 -19.56 -52.82 -9.35
C LEU A 164 -19.30 -51.46 -10.02
N LEU A 165 -19.22 -51.42 -11.35
CA LEU A 165 -19.04 -50.19 -12.10
C LEU A 165 -20.22 -49.23 -11.91
N LYS A 166 -21.45 -49.75 -11.84
CA LYS A 166 -22.64 -48.95 -11.58
C LYS A 166 -22.59 -48.33 -10.18
N GLU A 167 -22.24 -49.12 -9.15
CA GLU A 167 -22.10 -48.63 -7.77
C GLU A 167 -20.99 -47.57 -7.66
N ILE A 168 -19.83 -47.77 -8.30
CA ILE A 168 -18.75 -46.78 -8.35
C ILE A 168 -19.23 -45.46 -8.97
N LYS A 169 -19.97 -45.52 -10.08
CA LYS A 169 -20.52 -44.33 -10.76
C LYS A 169 -21.55 -43.61 -9.88
N GLU A 170 -22.43 -44.34 -9.21
CA GLU A 170 -23.43 -43.77 -8.29
C GLU A 170 -22.77 -43.06 -7.11
N LEU A 171 -21.76 -43.67 -6.47
CA LEU A 171 -21.03 -43.05 -5.36
C LEU A 171 -20.22 -41.82 -5.80
N ARG A 172 -19.59 -41.87 -6.99
CA ARG A 172 -18.90 -40.70 -7.56
C ARG A 172 -19.87 -39.56 -7.83
N LYS A 173 -21.03 -39.88 -8.41
CA LYS A 173 -22.12 -38.91 -8.63
C LYS A 173 -22.60 -38.29 -7.31
N LYS A 174 -22.79 -39.10 -6.25
CA LYS A 174 -23.15 -38.60 -4.92
C LYS A 174 -22.11 -37.60 -4.39
N VAL A 175 -20.81 -37.91 -4.52
CA VAL A 175 -19.74 -36.98 -4.10
C VAL A 175 -19.77 -35.68 -4.89
N ASP A 176 -20.01 -35.75 -6.20
CA ASP A 176 -19.99 -34.58 -7.07
C ASP A 176 -21.23 -33.69 -6.93
N GLU A 177 -22.40 -34.26 -6.64
CA GLU A 177 -23.65 -33.52 -6.50
C GLU A 177 -23.93 -33.03 -5.08
N GLU A 178 -23.56 -33.81 -4.05
CA GLU A 178 -23.95 -33.52 -2.66
C GLU A 178 -22.80 -33.00 -1.80
N LEU A 179 -21.54 -33.33 -2.13
CA LEU A 179 -20.37 -33.07 -1.28
C LEU A 179 -19.29 -32.22 -1.96
N ASN A 180 -19.59 -31.67 -3.14
CA ASN A 180 -18.71 -30.82 -3.93
C ASN A 180 -19.43 -29.53 -4.38
N PRO A 181 -18.84 -28.35 -4.12
CA PRO A 181 -17.70 -28.13 -3.23
C PRO A 181 -18.11 -28.40 -1.77
N LEU A 182 -17.17 -28.88 -0.95
CA LEU A 182 -17.38 -28.89 0.50
C LEU A 182 -17.61 -27.47 1.00
N THR A 183 -18.38 -27.35 2.08
CA THR A 183 -18.42 -26.14 2.88
C THR A 183 -17.00 -25.80 3.33
N ARG A 184 -16.61 -24.54 3.16
CA ARG A 184 -15.28 -24.02 3.50
C ARG A 184 -15.40 -22.93 4.55
N PHE A 185 -14.39 -22.84 5.40
CA PHE A 185 -14.25 -21.67 6.24
C PHE A 185 -13.93 -20.45 5.36
N PRO A 186 -14.63 -19.32 5.53
CA PRO A 186 -14.31 -18.13 4.79
C PRO A 186 -12.88 -17.71 5.12
N ARG A 187 -12.12 -17.39 4.09
CA ARG A 187 -10.77 -16.84 4.21
C ARG A 187 -10.59 -15.74 3.18
N PHE A 188 -10.33 -14.52 3.63
CA PHE A 188 -10.27 -13.35 2.77
C PHE A 188 -8.84 -13.05 2.30
N PHE A 189 -7.84 -13.35 3.12
CA PHE A 189 -6.45 -13.01 2.80
C PHE A 189 -5.40 -13.99 3.33
N THR A 190 -4.19 -13.79 2.84
CA THR A 190 -2.95 -14.38 3.35
C THR A 190 -1.86 -13.32 3.42
N ASN A 191 -0.85 -13.54 4.24
CA ASN A 191 0.37 -12.74 4.28
C ASN A 191 1.52 -13.40 3.51
N ASP A 192 1.49 -14.72 3.38
CA ASP A 192 2.53 -15.55 2.77
C ASP A 192 1.87 -16.74 2.04
N ALA A 193 2.05 -16.83 0.72
CA ALA A 193 1.59 -17.96 -0.10
C ALA A 193 2.23 -17.96 -1.48
N THR A 194 2.61 -19.14 -1.98
CA THR A 194 3.14 -19.30 -3.34
C THR A 194 2.08 -18.98 -4.40
N PRO A 195 2.47 -18.62 -5.64
CA PRO A 195 1.51 -18.36 -6.73
C PRO A 195 0.52 -19.52 -6.95
N GLU A 196 1.02 -20.74 -6.85
CA GLU A 196 0.23 -21.97 -6.99
C GLU A 196 -0.79 -22.13 -5.86
N LYS A 197 -0.43 -21.74 -4.63
CA LYS A 197 -1.34 -21.75 -3.49
C LYS A 197 -2.35 -20.60 -3.57
N ILE A 198 -1.96 -19.44 -4.10
CA ILE A 198 -2.88 -18.31 -4.37
C ILE A 198 -3.99 -18.71 -5.34
N ALA A 199 -3.66 -19.41 -6.43
CA ALA A 199 -4.67 -19.90 -7.37
C ALA A 199 -5.66 -20.89 -6.71
N VAL A 200 -5.15 -21.79 -5.85
CA VAL A 200 -6.02 -22.65 -5.02
C VAL A 200 -6.90 -21.80 -4.12
N LEU A 201 -6.33 -20.88 -3.34
CA LEU A 201 -7.09 -20.05 -2.40
C LEU A 201 -8.16 -19.21 -3.10
N MET A 202 -7.90 -18.68 -4.29
CA MET A 202 -8.94 -18.03 -5.12
C MET A 202 -10.04 -19.01 -5.50
N TYR A 203 -9.71 -20.19 -6.02
CA TYR A 203 -10.72 -21.21 -6.35
C TYR A 203 -11.59 -21.59 -5.14
N GLU A 204 -10.98 -21.66 -3.96
CA GLU A 204 -11.66 -21.97 -2.71
C GLU A 204 -12.54 -20.84 -2.18
N ASN A 205 -12.35 -19.60 -2.64
CA ASN A 205 -13.05 -18.39 -2.17
C ASN A 205 -13.78 -17.68 -3.32
N ASN A 206 -14.46 -18.44 -4.18
CA ASN A 206 -15.25 -17.93 -5.32
C ASN A 206 -14.46 -16.96 -6.21
N GLU A 207 -13.21 -17.32 -6.50
CA GLU A 207 -12.28 -16.57 -7.34
C GLU A 207 -11.92 -15.17 -6.79
N CYS A 208 -12.11 -14.93 -5.50
CA CYS A 208 -11.73 -13.69 -4.83
C CYS A 208 -10.76 -13.99 -3.69
N PHE A 209 -9.62 -13.30 -3.66
CA PHE A 209 -8.68 -13.42 -2.56
C PHE A 209 -7.81 -12.18 -2.40
N ALA A 210 -7.06 -12.09 -1.31
CA ALA A 210 -6.13 -11.01 -1.09
C ALA A 210 -4.78 -11.46 -0.50
N ILE A 211 -3.73 -10.69 -0.81
CA ILE A 211 -2.44 -10.75 -0.14
C ILE A 211 -2.27 -9.44 0.62
N LEU A 212 -2.38 -9.49 1.95
CA LEU A 212 -2.24 -8.33 2.82
C LEU A 212 -1.06 -8.58 3.76
N SER A 213 0.00 -7.79 3.63
CA SER A 213 1.22 -7.98 4.44
C SER A 213 1.85 -6.65 4.86
N SER A 214 2.19 -6.52 6.15
CA SER A 214 2.98 -5.41 6.66
C SER A 214 4.49 -5.53 6.38
N GLU A 215 4.92 -6.69 5.87
CA GLU A 215 6.29 -7.04 5.49
C GLU A 215 6.32 -7.65 4.08
N GLY A 216 5.83 -6.90 3.10
CA GLY A 216 5.58 -7.39 1.75
C GLY A 216 6.82 -7.73 0.91
N ALA A 217 8.04 -7.69 1.47
CA ALA A 217 9.26 -8.08 0.75
C ALA A 217 9.17 -9.54 0.28
N GLU A 218 8.73 -10.43 1.18
CA GLU A 218 8.62 -11.86 0.91
C GLU A 218 7.63 -12.16 -0.22
N VAL A 219 6.57 -11.36 -0.34
CA VAL A 219 5.59 -11.50 -1.44
C VAL A 219 6.25 -11.28 -2.80
N PHE A 220 7.10 -10.26 -2.92
CA PHE A 220 7.85 -10.04 -4.16
C PHE A 220 8.91 -11.12 -4.41
N GLU A 221 9.57 -11.63 -3.37
CA GLU A 221 10.50 -12.76 -3.48
C GLU A 221 9.79 -14.05 -3.95
N MET A 222 8.56 -14.31 -3.47
CA MET A 222 7.75 -15.42 -3.92
C MET A 222 7.32 -15.28 -5.38
N MET A 223 6.92 -14.08 -5.80
CA MET A 223 6.67 -13.77 -7.22
C MET A 223 7.92 -13.98 -8.08
N ALA A 224 9.09 -13.70 -7.51
CA ALA A 224 10.40 -13.91 -8.14
C ALA A 224 10.86 -15.38 -8.12
N GLY A 225 10.07 -16.31 -7.58
CA GLY A 225 10.41 -17.74 -7.60
C GLY A 225 11.39 -18.19 -6.51
N ARG A 226 11.36 -17.59 -5.30
CA ARG A 226 12.20 -18.02 -4.15
C ARG A 226 12.23 -19.54 -3.89
N TYR A 227 11.17 -20.26 -4.28
CA TYR A 227 11.04 -21.72 -4.13
C TYR A 227 10.96 -22.49 -5.46
N SER A 228 11.18 -21.84 -6.62
CA SER A 228 11.09 -22.47 -7.94
C SER A 228 11.97 -21.79 -8.97
N ASP A 229 12.66 -22.56 -9.80
CA ASP A 229 13.50 -22.04 -10.90
C ASP A 229 12.72 -21.31 -12.01
N LYS A 230 11.38 -21.22 -11.92
CA LYS A 230 10.51 -20.55 -12.87
C LYS A 230 9.73 -19.42 -12.20
N PHE A 231 9.87 -18.20 -12.73
CA PHE A 231 9.04 -17.06 -12.37
C PHE A 231 7.58 -17.31 -12.78
N ASN A 232 6.65 -17.29 -11.82
CA ASN A 232 5.21 -17.43 -12.11
C ASN A 232 4.43 -16.18 -11.67
N ILE A 233 4.58 -15.11 -12.47
CA ILE A 233 3.84 -13.86 -12.26
C ILE A 233 2.50 -13.83 -13.01
N ASP A 234 2.23 -14.80 -13.89
CA ASP A 234 1.05 -14.82 -14.77
C ASP A 234 -0.26 -14.83 -13.99
N THR A 235 -0.31 -15.59 -12.89
CA THR A 235 -1.45 -15.62 -11.97
C THR A 235 -1.80 -14.23 -11.44
N TYR A 236 -0.81 -13.42 -11.06
CA TYR A 236 -1.02 -12.05 -10.57
C TYR A 236 -1.44 -11.12 -11.69
N LEU A 237 -0.78 -11.20 -12.86
CA LEU A 237 -1.11 -10.34 -14.00
C LEU A 237 -2.57 -10.52 -14.47
N LYS A 238 -3.04 -11.77 -14.51
CA LYS A 238 -4.41 -12.15 -14.91
C LYS A 238 -5.44 -11.84 -13.83
N ALA A 239 -5.15 -12.16 -12.56
CA ALA A 239 -6.05 -11.86 -11.45
C ALA A 239 -6.20 -10.35 -11.17
N PHE A 240 -5.27 -9.51 -11.65
CA PHE A 240 -5.46 -8.07 -11.66
C PHE A 240 -6.56 -7.64 -12.65
N SER A 241 -6.58 -8.21 -13.85
CA SER A 241 -7.54 -7.84 -14.92
C SER A 241 -8.87 -8.59 -14.81
N GLY A 242 -8.92 -9.72 -14.10
CA GLY A 242 -10.05 -10.65 -14.17
C GLY A 242 -9.95 -11.66 -15.31
N ASP A 243 -8.76 -11.86 -15.89
CA ASP A 243 -8.58 -12.78 -17.02
C ASP A 243 -8.59 -14.24 -16.54
N ASN A 244 -9.07 -15.16 -17.38
CA ASN A 244 -9.14 -16.58 -17.01
C ASN A 244 -7.78 -17.16 -16.62
N ILE A 245 -7.77 -18.09 -15.67
CA ILE A 245 -6.57 -18.81 -15.26
C ILE A 245 -6.90 -20.30 -15.24
N THR A 246 -6.19 -21.08 -16.04
CA THR A 246 -6.25 -22.55 -16.00
C THR A 246 -4.88 -23.08 -15.58
N ILE A 247 -4.86 -23.92 -14.54
CA ILE A 247 -3.66 -24.56 -14.03
C ILE A 247 -3.89 -26.07 -14.03
N ASP A 248 -3.24 -26.75 -14.97
CA ASP A 248 -3.23 -28.22 -15.05
C ASP A 248 -2.05 -28.77 -14.26
N ARG A 249 -2.31 -29.48 -13.17
CA ARG A 249 -1.26 -30.18 -12.41
C ARG A 249 -1.20 -31.64 -12.83
N ILE A 250 -0.04 -32.04 -13.36
CA ILE A 250 0.24 -33.38 -13.89
C ILE A 250 0.10 -34.49 -12.83
N GLY A 251 0.30 -34.20 -11.54
CA GLY A 251 0.39 -35.22 -10.47
C GLY A 251 -0.94 -35.63 -9.80
N ASP A 252 -1.91 -34.71 -9.66
CA ASP A 252 -3.11 -34.94 -8.83
C ASP A 252 -4.41 -35.10 -9.65
N GLY A 253 -4.34 -34.99 -10.99
CA GLY A 253 -5.51 -35.07 -11.87
C GLY A 253 -6.55 -33.95 -11.68
N ARG A 254 -6.25 -32.92 -10.87
CA ARG A 254 -7.10 -31.74 -10.63
C ARG A 254 -6.63 -30.59 -11.51
N SER A 255 -7.49 -30.15 -12.42
CA SER A 255 -7.37 -28.88 -13.12
C SER A 255 -8.07 -27.79 -12.30
N ILE A 256 -7.37 -26.69 -12.02
CA ILE A 256 -7.99 -25.50 -11.42
C ILE A 256 -8.30 -24.55 -12.56
N SER A 257 -9.59 -24.25 -12.74
CA SER A 257 -10.06 -23.23 -13.68
C SER A 257 -10.70 -22.10 -12.90
N LEU A 258 -10.20 -20.89 -13.13
CA LEU A 258 -10.75 -19.63 -12.63
C LEU A 258 -11.23 -18.84 -13.83
N GLU A 259 -12.52 -18.50 -13.87
CA GLU A 259 -13.13 -17.78 -14.99
C GLU A 259 -12.83 -16.29 -14.91
N ASN A 260 -13.06 -15.66 -13.75
CA ASN A 260 -12.90 -14.23 -13.50
C ASN A 260 -12.23 -13.99 -12.12
N PRO A 261 -10.96 -14.40 -11.96
CA PRO A 261 -10.24 -14.25 -10.69
C PRO A 261 -9.93 -12.80 -10.36
N THR A 262 -10.14 -12.42 -9.10
CA THR A 262 -9.79 -11.11 -8.57
C THR A 262 -8.87 -11.29 -7.38
N LEU A 263 -7.66 -10.71 -7.48
CA LEU A 263 -6.69 -10.70 -6.41
C LEU A 263 -6.52 -9.27 -5.92
N THR A 264 -6.61 -9.02 -4.62
CA THR A 264 -6.18 -7.75 -4.02
C THR A 264 -4.77 -7.91 -3.46
N ILE A 265 -3.93 -6.91 -3.63
CA ILE A 265 -2.59 -6.89 -3.03
C ILE A 265 -2.43 -5.60 -2.25
N GLY A 266 -2.13 -5.71 -0.95
CA GLY A 266 -1.86 -4.59 -0.08
C GLY A 266 -0.58 -4.84 0.72
N LEU A 267 0.50 -4.18 0.33
CA LEU A 267 1.83 -4.42 0.90
C LEU A 267 2.41 -3.16 1.55
N PHE A 268 2.88 -3.27 2.79
CA PHE A 268 3.91 -2.36 3.29
C PHE A 268 5.28 -2.99 3.09
N VAL A 269 6.20 -2.22 2.52
CA VAL A 269 7.58 -2.63 2.26
C VAL A 269 8.54 -1.58 2.79
N GLN A 270 9.84 -1.91 2.80
CA GLN A 270 10.88 -0.91 3.00
C GLN A 270 11.22 -0.27 1.65
N PRO A 271 11.75 0.97 1.62
CA PRO A 271 12.17 1.60 0.37
C PRO A 271 13.14 0.76 -0.46
N SER A 272 14.05 0.02 0.19
CA SER A 272 15.00 -0.88 -0.48
C SER A 272 14.30 -1.97 -1.29
N VAL A 273 13.15 -2.49 -0.84
CA VAL A 273 12.40 -3.52 -1.57
C VAL A 273 11.92 -3.00 -2.92
N ILE A 274 11.51 -1.72 -3.00
CA ILE A 274 11.13 -1.10 -4.28
C ILE A 274 12.36 -0.93 -5.17
N GLN A 275 13.50 -0.52 -4.61
CA GLN A 275 14.76 -0.37 -5.35
C GLN A 275 15.24 -1.70 -5.94
N ASP A 276 15.11 -2.77 -5.16
CA ASP A 276 15.58 -4.12 -5.47
C ASP A 276 14.56 -4.95 -6.29
N LEU A 277 13.44 -4.35 -6.74
CA LEU A 277 12.48 -5.06 -7.58
C LEU A 277 13.15 -5.54 -8.89
N PRO A 278 12.99 -6.83 -9.26
CA PRO A 278 13.56 -7.34 -10.49
C PRO A 278 13.07 -6.56 -11.73
N PRO A 279 13.96 -6.10 -12.64
CA PRO A 279 13.57 -5.36 -13.85
C PRO A 279 12.54 -6.10 -14.70
N TYR A 280 12.59 -7.44 -14.67
CA TYR A 280 11.63 -8.31 -15.35
C TYR A 280 10.18 -8.09 -14.93
N PHE A 281 9.92 -7.69 -13.68
CA PHE A 281 8.56 -7.35 -13.24
C PHE A 281 7.99 -6.17 -14.04
N SER A 282 8.81 -5.17 -14.34
CA SER A 282 8.40 -4.04 -15.18
C SER A 282 8.26 -4.44 -16.64
N TYR A 283 9.17 -5.27 -17.19
CA TYR A 283 9.08 -5.74 -18.57
C TYR A 283 7.83 -6.58 -18.84
N ARG A 284 7.34 -7.32 -17.84
CA ARG A 284 6.13 -8.14 -17.93
C ARG A 284 4.85 -7.41 -17.49
N GLY A 285 4.93 -6.15 -17.08
CA GLY A 285 3.76 -5.35 -16.76
C GLY A 285 3.28 -5.44 -15.29
N LEU A 286 4.02 -6.08 -14.39
CA LEU A 286 3.57 -6.28 -13.00
C LEU A 286 3.64 -4.98 -12.20
N THR A 287 4.75 -4.24 -12.25
CA THR A 287 4.92 -2.98 -11.50
C THR A 287 3.91 -1.91 -11.91
N GLN A 288 3.47 -1.94 -13.18
CA GLN A 288 2.49 -1.02 -13.76
C GLN A 288 1.08 -1.18 -13.18
N ARG A 289 0.81 -2.26 -12.43
CA ARG A 289 -0.48 -2.53 -11.79
C ARG A 289 -0.58 -1.97 -10.37
N PHE A 290 0.54 -1.58 -9.76
CA PHE A 290 0.57 -1.11 -8.37
C PHE A 290 0.27 0.39 -8.27
N LEU A 291 -0.57 0.78 -7.31
CA LEU A 291 -0.65 2.13 -6.79
C LEU A 291 0.46 2.30 -5.74
N PHE A 292 1.35 3.25 -5.99
CA PHE A 292 2.52 3.51 -5.16
C PHE A 292 2.21 4.57 -4.10
N PHE A 293 2.62 4.31 -2.87
CA PHE A 293 2.56 5.24 -1.75
C PHE A 293 3.97 5.37 -1.15
N LEU A 294 4.58 6.55 -1.29
CA LEU A 294 5.92 6.85 -0.82
C LEU A 294 5.91 8.09 0.10
N PRO A 295 5.09 8.10 1.17
CA PRO A 295 4.95 9.29 2.01
C PRO A 295 6.22 9.60 2.81
N LYS A 296 6.34 10.85 3.28
CA LYS A 296 7.38 11.22 4.24
C LYS A 296 7.13 10.52 5.58
N SER A 297 8.15 9.83 6.10
CA SER A 297 8.14 9.25 7.45
C SER A 297 8.02 10.34 8.53
N PHE A 298 7.22 10.08 9.57
CA PHE A 298 7.11 10.97 10.75
C PHE A 298 8.13 10.64 11.83
N ILE A 299 9.01 9.65 11.64
CA ILE A 299 10.06 9.32 12.62
C ILE A 299 10.89 10.59 12.94
N GLY A 300 10.95 10.95 14.22
CA GLY A 300 11.63 12.16 14.71
C GLY A 300 10.73 13.39 14.84
N GLU A 301 9.51 13.35 14.28
CA GLU A 301 8.55 14.47 14.29
C GLU A 301 7.20 14.10 14.93
N ARG A 302 7.09 12.90 15.54
CA ARG A 302 5.83 12.38 16.11
C ARG A 302 5.41 13.10 17.38
N LYS A 303 4.09 13.29 17.54
CA LYS A 303 3.47 13.60 18.83
C LYS A 303 3.63 12.41 19.78
N ILE A 304 4.18 12.65 20.97
CA ILE A 304 4.46 11.59 21.96
C ILE A 304 3.17 11.02 22.57
N GLN A 305 2.17 11.88 22.78
CA GLN A 305 0.85 11.52 23.31
C GLN A 305 -0.23 11.88 22.29
N PRO A 306 -0.43 11.06 21.25
CA PRO A 306 -1.50 11.29 20.29
C PRO A 306 -2.87 11.09 20.93
N ASN A 307 -3.91 11.61 20.27
CA ASN A 307 -5.28 11.32 20.67
C ASN A 307 -5.60 9.86 20.31
N GLU A 308 -6.31 9.16 21.20
CA GLU A 308 -6.83 7.82 20.93
C GLU A 308 -8.03 7.87 19.97
N ILE A 309 -8.26 6.79 19.22
CA ILE A 309 -9.44 6.66 18.35
C ILE A 309 -10.70 6.59 19.24
N PRO A 310 -11.68 7.48 19.06
CA PRO A 310 -12.92 7.41 19.82
C PRO A 310 -13.70 6.11 19.58
N ASP A 311 -14.25 5.49 20.63
CA ASP A 311 -14.98 4.23 20.54
C ASP A 311 -16.13 4.24 19.52
N TYR A 312 -16.84 5.36 19.39
CA TYR A 312 -17.95 5.47 18.43
C TYR A 312 -17.45 5.37 16.97
N VAL A 313 -16.24 5.87 16.69
CA VAL A 313 -15.61 5.81 15.35
C VAL A 313 -15.26 4.35 15.02
N VAL A 314 -14.68 3.62 15.98
CA VAL A 314 -14.40 2.17 15.86
C VAL A 314 -15.70 1.38 15.63
N ASN A 315 -16.74 1.65 16.43
CA ASN A 315 -18.01 0.94 16.34
C ASN A 315 -18.72 1.15 15.00
N ILE A 316 -18.74 2.39 14.49
CA ILE A 316 -19.32 2.70 13.17
C ILE A 316 -18.55 1.99 12.06
N TYR A 317 -17.22 2.04 12.10
CA TYR A 317 -16.37 1.35 11.13
C TYR A 317 -16.63 -0.15 11.12
N ASN A 318 -16.55 -0.81 12.28
CA ASN A 318 -16.77 -2.25 12.42
C ASN A 318 -18.16 -2.67 11.93
N ALA A 319 -19.21 -1.92 12.30
CA ALA A 319 -20.57 -2.20 11.88
C ALA A 319 -20.74 -2.08 10.35
N ASN A 320 -20.16 -1.05 9.74
CA ASN A 320 -20.24 -0.86 8.29
C ASN A 320 -19.40 -1.90 7.52
N ILE A 321 -18.19 -2.24 7.98
CA ILE A 321 -17.39 -3.31 7.38
C ILE A 321 -18.11 -4.65 7.46
N LYS A 322 -18.71 -4.98 8.61
CA LYS A 322 -19.52 -6.19 8.76
C LYS A 322 -20.68 -6.21 7.77
N LYS A 323 -21.41 -5.10 7.61
CA LYS A 323 -22.45 -4.97 6.58
C LYS A 323 -21.91 -5.22 5.18
N LEU A 324 -20.74 -4.67 4.82
CA LEU A 324 -20.12 -4.88 3.51
C LEU A 324 -19.76 -6.36 3.26
N ILE A 325 -19.21 -7.04 4.27
CA ILE A 325 -18.89 -8.47 4.20
C ILE A 325 -20.17 -9.28 3.98
N GLU A 326 -21.22 -8.97 4.73
CA GLU A 326 -22.51 -9.66 4.72
C GLU A 326 -23.43 -9.26 3.56
N LEU A 327 -23.06 -8.26 2.73
CA LEU A 327 -23.85 -7.84 1.57
C LEU A 327 -24.18 -9.03 0.68
N ARG A 328 -25.47 -9.39 0.63
CA ARG A 328 -26.03 -10.37 -0.28
C ARG A 328 -26.49 -9.66 -1.54
N LEU A 329 -25.96 -10.07 -2.68
CA LEU A 329 -26.35 -9.51 -3.96
C LEU A 329 -27.70 -10.11 -4.41
N PRO A 330 -28.54 -9.39 -5.16
CA PRO A 330 -29.86 -9.84 -5.59
C PRO A 330 -29.86 -11.02 -6.57
N THR A 331 -28.73 -11.66 -6.84
CA THR A 331 -28.64 -12.92 -7.60
C THR A 331 -29.16 -14.14 -6.82
N GLN A 332 -30.02 -13.93 -5.82
CA GLN A 332 -30.89 -14.96 -5.24
C GLN A 332 -31.70 -15.55 -6.41
N SER A 333 -31.47 -16.79 -6.85
CA SER A 333 -32.21 -17.95 -6.37
C SER A 333 -31.67 -19.24 -7.02
N ASP A 334 -30.40 -19.57 -6.85
CA ASP A 334 -29.95 -20.95 -7.07
C ASP A 334 -28.96 -21.37 -5.99
N PRO A 335 -29.38 -22.16 -4.99
CA PRO A 335 -28.50 -22.75 -3.98
C PRO A 335 -27.34 -23.55 -4.59
N ASN A 336 -27.47 -24.01 -5.83
CA ASN A 336 -26.47 -24.81 -6.54
C ASN A 336 -25.53 -23.95 -7.42
N ASN A 337 -25.72 -22.62 -7.46
CA ASN A 337 -24.91 -21.73 -8.28
C ASN A 337 -24.47 -20.49 -7.47
N PRO A 338 -23.45 -20.64 -6.60
CA PRO A 338 -22.91 -19.49 -5.85
C PRO A 338 -22.48 -18.40 -6.81
N ILE A 339 -22.80 -17.14 -6.47
CA ILE A 339 -22.54 -15.87 -7.20
C ILE A 339 -21.44 -16.01 -8.26
N LYS A 340 -21.79 -16.47 -9.47
CA LYS A 340 -20.82 -16.58 -10.57
C LYS A 340 -20.53 -15.21 -11.19
N SER A 341 -21.46 -14.27 -11.13
CA SER A 341 -21.34 -12.94 -11.72
C SER A 341 -21.39 -11.82 -10.68
N SER A 342 -20.37 -10.95 -10.69
CA SER A 342 -20.36 -9.68 -9.97
C SER A 342 -21.45 -8.74 -10.50
N LEU A 343 -22.02 -7.88 -9.66
CA LEU A 343 -23.00 -6.89 -10.12
C LEU A 343 -22.32 -5.72 -10.85
N PRO A 344 -22.81 -5.30 -12.04
CA PRO A 344 -22.25 -4.16 -12.74
C PRO A 344 -22.76 -2.84 -12.15
N LEU A 345 -21.83 -1.99 -11.72
CA LEU A 345 -22.03 -0.58 -11.49
C LEU A 345 -21.74 0.18 -12.78
N ILE A 346 -22.64 1.06 -13.21
CA ILE A 346 -22.54 1.79 -14.47
C ILE A 346 -22.43 3.28 -14.16
N PHE A 347 -21.68 4.05 -14.94
CA PHE A 347 -21.66 5.51 -14.79
C PHE A 347 -22.97 6.13 -15.29
N ASN A 348 -23.49 7.12 -14.56
CA ASN A 348 -24.54 7.98 -15.10
C ASN A 348 -24.02 8.82 -16.29
N SER A 349 -24.92 9.50 -17.00
CA SER A 349 -24.55 10.26 -18.22
C SER A 349 -23.44 11.30 -17.97
N GLU A 350 -23.53 12.05 -16.86
CA GLU A 350 -22.55 13.08 -16.52
C GLU A 350 -21.19 12.49 -16.11
N ALA A 351 -21.19 11.38 -15.38
CA ALA A 351 -19.99 10.64 -15.01
C ALA A 351 -19.33 10.02 -16.25
N GLN A 352 -20.10 9.55 -17.24
CA GLN A 352 -19.58 9.01 -18.49
C GLN A 352 -18.89 10.09 -19.34
N GLN A 353 -19.45 11.31 -19.37
CA GLN A 353 -18.83 12.47 -20.02
C GLN A 353 -17.53 12.84 -19.32
N TYR A 354 -17.55 12.90 -17.98
CA TYR A 354 -16.36 13.19 -17.19
C TYR A 354 -15.27 12.12 -17.35
N LEU A 355 -15.63 10.83 -17.36
CA LEU A 355 -14.69 9.74 -17.64
C LEU A 355 -14.04 9.88 -19.02
N THR A 356 -14.76 10.39 -20.01
CA THR A 356 -14.21 10.65 -21.34
C THR A 356 -13.20 11.80 -21.31
N GLN A 357 -13.46 12.84 -20.51
CA GLN A 357 -12.52 13.93 -20.28
C GLN A 357 -11.22 13.43 -19.61
N ILE A 358 -11.32 12.61 -18.57
CA ILE A 358 -10.16 11.99 -17.89
C ILE A 358 -9.30 11.21 -18.90
N GLN A 359 -9.93 10.41 -19.77
CA GLN A 359 -9.22 9.65 -20.82
C GLN A 359 -8.48 10.56 -21.79
N ILE A 360 -9.09 11.67 -22.24
CA ILE A 360 -8.44 12.63 -23.14
C ILE A 360 -7.22 13.27 -22.47
N GLU A 361 -7.34 13.67 -21.21
CA GLU A 361 -6.25 14.29 -20.46
C GLU A 361 -5.07 13.33 -20.29
N ILE A 362 -5.33 12.07 -19.91
CA ILE A 362 -4.29 11.05 -19.79
C ILE A 362 -3.70 10.68 -21.17
N GLU A 363 -4.52 10.67 -22.23
CA GLU A 363 -4.03 10.44 -23.59
C GLU A 363 -3.04 11.53 -24.03
N LEU A 364 -3.30 12.79 -23.66
CA LEU A 364 -2.40 13.91 -23.93
C LEU A 364 -1.08 13.79 -23.19
N MET A 365 -1.06 13.23 -21.98
CA MET A 365 0.17 13.01 -21.21
C MET A 365 1.14 12.06 -21.93
N PHE A 366 0.66 11.07 -22.71
CA PHE A 366 1.54 10.19 -23.49
C PHE A 366 2.35 10.90 -24.57
N LYS A 367 1.96 12.11 -24.98
CA LYS A 367 2.73 12.91 -25.94
C LYS A 367 4.05 13.40 -25.36
N ASN A 368 4.22 13.36 -24.04
CA ASN A 368 5.49 13.69 -23.40
C ASN A 368 6.55 12.64 -23.76
N GLN A 369 7.58 13.07 -24.50
CA GLN A 369 8.65 12.19 -24.97
C GLN A 369 9.57 11.73 -23.84
N ASP A 370 9.65 12.50 -22.75
CA ASP A 370 10.56 12.26 -21.61
C ASP A 370 10.03 11.18 -20.63
N LEU A 371 8.79 10.74 -20.79
CA LEU A 371 8.23 9.65 -20.00
C LEU A 371 8.93 8.33 -20.35
N ASN A 372 9.55 7.68 -19.35
CA ASN A 372 10.17 6.37 -19.53
C ASN A 372 9.11 5.28 -19.81
N GLU A 373 9.50 4.15 -20.44
CA GLU A 373 8.55 3.12 -20.88
C GLU A 373 7.76 2.49 -19.72
N ALA A 374 8.40 2.31 -18.56
CA ALA A 374 7.76 1.70 -17.40
C ALA A 374 6.64 2.60 -16.84
N LEU A 375 6.90 3.90 -16.72
CA LEU A 375 5.94 4.91 -16.28
C LEU A 375 4.84 5.14 -17.33
N LYS A 376 5.17 5.11 -18.64
CA LYS A 376 4.14 5.08 -19.71
C LYS A 376 3.19 3.89 -19.52
N GLY A 377 3.74 2.69 -19.31
CA GLY A 377 2.93 1.50 -19.07
C GLY A 377 2.05 1.62 -17.82
N TRP A 378 2.54 2.26 -16.75
CA TRP A 378 1.78 2.52 -15.53
C TRP A 378 0.67 3.56 -15.76
N LEU A 379 0.98 4.66 -16.46
CA LEU A 379 0.03 5.72 -16.79
C LEU A 379 -1.15 5.16 -17.60
N GLY A 380 -0.90 4.19 -18.49
CA GLY A 380 -1.94 3.48 -19.23
C GLY A 380 -2.88 2.62 -18.39
N LYS A 381 -2.53 2.36 -17.12
CA LYS A 381 -3.39 1.65 -16.16
C LYS A 381 -4.11 2.59 -15.19
N LEU A 382 -3.72 3.86 -15.13
CA LEU A 382 -4.23 4.81 -14.14
C LEU A 382 -5.74 5.01 -14.23
N VAL A 383 -6.31 5.15 -15.44
CA VAL A 383 -7.77 5.33 -15.61
C VAL A 383 -8.54 4.14 -15.04
N GLY A 384 -8.09 2.91 -15.34
CA GLY A 384 -8.67 1.70 -14.77
C GLY A 384 -8.64 1.73 -13.25
N GLN A 385 -7.50 2.07 -12.65
CA GLN A 385 -7.37 2.15 -11.20
C GLN A 385 -8.29 3.21 -10.56
N ILE A 386 -8.45 4.38 -11.19
CA ILE A 386 -9.40 5.42 -10.74
C ILE A 386 -10.84 4.89 -10.78
N ILE A 387 -11.23 4.18 -11.84
CA ILE A 387 -12.54 3.54 -11.95
C ILE A 387 -12.77 2.53 -10.81
N ARG A 388 -11.76 1.73 -10.46
CA ARG A 388 -11.84 0.77 -9.35
C ARG A 388 -12.06 1.47 -8.01
N ILE A 389 -11.28 2.53 -7.74
CA ILE A 389 -11.44 3.35 -6.54
C ILE A 389 -12.84 3.98 -6.51
N ALA A 390 -13.34 4.52 -7.62
CA ALA A 390 -14.69 5.08 -7.71
C ALA A 390 -15.76 4.04 -7.35
N GLY A 391 -15.62 2.79 -7.79
CA GLY A 391 -16.51 1.70 -7.41
C GLY A 391 -16.49 1.37 -5.92
N LEU A 392 -15.30 1.36 -5.30
CA LEU A 392 -15.16 1.17 -3.84
C LEU A 392 -15.81 2.31 -3.06
N LEU A 393 -15.56 3.56 -3.47
CA LEU A 393 -16.16 4.75 -2.86
C LEU A 393 -17.69 4.73 -3.00
N HIS A 394 -18.20 4.37 -4.17
CA HIS A 394 -19.63 4.29 -4.42
C HIS A 394 -20.31 3.30 -3.46
N VAL A 395 -19.81 2.07 -3.36
CA VAL A 395 -20.42 1.05 -2.49
C VAL A 395 -20.37 1.46 -1.02
N THR A 396 -19.29 2.10 -0.58
CA THR A 396 -19.12 2.53 0.82
C THR A 396 -19.91 3.77 1.20
N GLU A 397 -20.21 4.66 0.25
CA GLU A 397 -21.09 5.81 0.45
C GLU A 397 -22.52 5.35 0.79
N TYR A 398 -23.02 4.29 0.13
CA TYR A 398 -24.39 3.80 0.29
C TYR A 398 -24.54 2.62 1.27
N VAL A 399 -23.48 2.18 1.95
CA VAL A 399 -23.58 1.03 2.89
C VAL A 399 -24.56 1.29 4.04
N GLN A 400 -24.67 2.54 4.49
CA GLN A 400 -25.53 2.91 5.61
C GLN A 400 -27.01 3.02 5.21
N THR A 401 -27.31 3.25 3.93
CA THR A 401 -28.69 3.37 3.42
C THR A 401 -29.35 2.01 3.15
N GLY A 402 -28.56 0.93 3.10
CA GLY A 402 -29.02 -0.44 2.90
C GLY A 402 -29.30 -0.83 1.44
N THR A 403 -29.40 0.15 0.52
CA THR A 403 -29.54 -0.09 -0.91
C THR A 403 -28.43 0.62 -1.67
N ILE A 404 -27.62 -0.13 -2.40
CA ILE A 404 -26.55 0.40 -3.25
C ILE A 404 -27.13 0.67 -4.64
N PRO A 405 -27.18 1.93 -5.10
CA PRO A 405 -27.59 2.24 -6.48
C PRO A 405 -26.65 1.58 -7.48
N MET A 406 -27.16 1.10 -8.62
CA MET A 406 -26.30 0.55 -9.69
C MET A 406 -25.62 1.64 -10.54
N SER A 407 -25.93 2.92 -10.28
CA SER A 407 -25.43 4.06 -11.04
C SER A 407 -24.43 4.87 -10.23
N ILE A 408 -23.20 5.00 -10.72
CA ILE A 408 -22.13 5.83 -10.13
C ILE A 408 -22.29 7.27 -10.63
N SER A 409 -22.31 8.23 -9.69
CA SER A 409 -22.44 9.65 -10.01
C SER A 409 -21.11 10.29 -10.42
N LYS A 410 -21.19 11.49 -11.01
CA LYS A 410 -20.02 12.27 -11.42
C LYS A 410 -19.17 12.65 -10.21
N GLU A 411 -19.80 13.01 -9.09
CA GLU A 411 -19.16 13.41 -7.84
C GLU A 411 -18.30 12.29 -7.28
N THR A 412 -18.79 11.05 -7.27
CA THR A 412 -18.01 9.88 -6.81
C THR A 412 -16.80 9.64 -7.70
N LEU A 413 -16.96 9.78 -9.02
CA LEU A 413 -15.83 9.66 -9.95
C LEU A 413 -14.82 10.80 -9.77
N MET A 414 -15.27 12.04 -9.55
CA MET A 414 -14.41 13.19 -9.25
C MET A 414 -13.62 13.01 -7.95
N LYS A 415 -14.25 12.45 -6.90
CA LYS A 415 -13.54 12.12 -5.65
C LYS A 415 -12.38 11.15 -5.93
N ALA A 416 -12.62 10.07 -6.67
CA ALA A 416 -11.56 9.12 -7.03
C ALA A 416 -10.46 9.76 -7.90
N ASP A 417 -10.86 10.55 -8.90
CA ASP A 417 -9.94 11.22 -9.82
C ASP A 417 -9.10 12.32 -9.16
N SER A 418 -9.55 12.89 -8.03
CA SER A 418 -8.75 13.86 -7.27
C SER A 418 -7.42 13.29 -6.75
N LEU A 419 -7.25 11.96 -6.73
CA LEU A 419 -5.99 11.29 -6.41
C LEU A 419 -5.04 11.13 -7.61
N ARG A 420 -5.42 11.57 -8.80
CA ARG A 420 -4.64 11.36 -10.04
C ARG A 420 -3.23 11.92 -9.92
N ASP A 421 -3.10 13.20 -9.57
CA ASP A 421 -1.79 13.87 -9.45
C ASP A 421 -0.97 13.31 -8.29
N TYR A 422 -1.64 12.87 -7.21
CA TYR A 422 -1.01 12.15 -6.12
C TYR A 422 -0.34 10.88 -6.63
N PHE A 423 -1.10 10.00 -7.29
CA PHE A 423 -0.55 8.73 -7.76
C PHE A 423 0.51 8.91 -8.85
N ILE A 424 0.38 9.89 -9.75
CA ILE A 424 1.40 10.19 -10.76
C ILE A 424 2.73 10.53 -10.10
N GLN A 425 2.75 11.49 -9.15
CA GLN A 425 4.00 11.91 -8.50
C GLN A 425 4.63 10.79 -7.66
N HIS A 426 3.82 9.97 -6.99
CA HIS A 426 4.32 8.82 -6.25
C HIS A 426 4.84 7.70 -7.17
N ALA A 427 4.21 7.48 -8.33
CA ALA A 427 4.69 6.55 -9.33
C ALA A 427 6.00 7.04 -9.98
N GLU A 428 6.10 8.32 -10.33
CA GLU A 428 7.33 8.95 -10.82
C GLU A 428 8.48 8.72 -9.82
N LYS A 429 8.22 8.92 -8.53
CA LYS A 429 9.23 8.64 -7.50
C LYS A 429 9.59 7.16 -7.44
N ALA A 430 8.61 6.26 -7.49
CA ALA A 430 8.83 4.82 -7.43
C ALA A 430 9.64 4.31 -8.63
N PHE A 431 9.23 4.63 -9.86
CA PHE A 431 9.95 4.27 -11.07
C PHE A 431 11.31 4.99 -11.18
N GLY A 432 11.45 6.14 -10.55
CA GLY A 432 12.72 6.84 -10.39
C GLY A 432 13.68 6.17 -9.42
N ILE A 433 13.28 5.20 -8.59
CA ILE A 433 14.18 4.48 -7.67
C ILE A 433 14.32 2.98 -7.99
N ILE A 434 13.41 2.39 -8.78
CA ILE A 434 13.50 0.98 -9.20
C ILE A 434 14.78 0.76 -10.01
N GLY A 435 15.60 -0.22 -9.60
CA GLY A 435 16.86 -0.56 -10.28
C GLY A 435 17.98 0.47 -10.10
N GLN A 436 17.76 1.52 -9.30
CA GLN A 436 18.82 2.46 -8.91
C GLN A 436 19.49 1.97 -7.62
N HIS A 437 20.67 1.38 -7.76
CA HIS A 437 21.50 0.93 -6.62
C HIS A 437 22.49 1.99 -6.12
N GLU A 438 22.47 3.19 -6.69
CA GLU A 438 23.23 4.30 -6.14
C GLU A 438 22.58 4.72 -4.83
N SER A 439 23.22 4.37 -3.72
CA SER A 439 22.73 4.65 -2.38
C SER A 439 22.69 6.16 -2.16
N LEU A 440 21.53 6.78 -2.43
CA LEU A 440 21.26 8.18 -2.07
C LEU A 440 21.51 8.42 -0.58
N ASP A 441 21.40 7.38 0.26
CA ASP A 441 21.75 7.43 1.68
C ASP A 441 23.25 7.60 1.93
N ASP A 442 24.08 6.96 1.11
CA ASP A 442 25.53 7.12 1.14
C ASP A 442 25.93 8.51 0.62
N VAL A 443 25.29 8.98 -0.45
CA VAL A 443 25.42 10.37 -0.96
C VAL A 443 25.07 11.38 0.14
N ARG A 444 23.91 11.22 0.80
CA ARG A 444 23.44 12.06 1.92
C ARG A 444 24.33 11.96 3.15
N TYR A 445 24.86 10.77 3.46
CA TYR A 445 25.74 10.55 4.59
C TYR A 445 27.06 11.30 4.41
N ILE A 446 27.69 11.14 3.23
CA ILE A 446 28.91 11.88 2.90
C ILE A 446 28.63 13.38 2.89
N LEU A 447 27.53 13.82 2.26
CA LEU A 447 27.17 15.24 2.22
C LEU A 447 26.96 15.83 3.62
N ARG A 448 26.29 15.11 4.54
CA ARG A 448 26.17 15.53 5.95
C ARG A 448 27.52 15.65 6.64
N LYS A 449 28.44 14.70 6.41
CA LYS A 449 29.79 14.75 6.98
C LYS A 449 30.61 15.91 6.44
N ILE A 450 30.53 16.17 5.13
CA ILE A 450 31.15 17.33 4.49
C ILE A 450 30.57 18.63 5.08
N LYS A 451 29.24 18.75 5.20
CA LYS A 451 28.57 19.93 5.80
C LYS A 451 28.91 20.14 7.28
N SER A 452 29.17 19.07 8.04
CA SER A 452 29.51 19.17 9.46
C SER A 452 30.95 19.66 9.73
N LYS A 453 31.78 19.77 8.69
CA LYS A 453 33.15 20.25 8.80
C LYS A 453 33.19 21.77 8.83
N LYS A 454 34.02 22.36 9.70
CA LYS A 454 34.34 23.79 9.64
C LYS A 454 35.40 24.02 8.55
N PHE A 455 35.15 24.99 7.67
CA PHE A 455 36.06 25.34 6.59
C PHE A 455 36.71 26.69 6.88
N ASP A 456 38.05 26.72 6.93
CA ASP A 456 38.84 27.94 7.12
C ASP A 456 39.10 28.65 5.77
N GLY A 457 38.01 28.94 5.05
CA GLY A 457 38.03 29.79 3.86
C GLY A 457 38.59 29.18 2.56
N LYS A 458 39.03 27.92 2.53
CA LYS A 458 39.56 27.27 1.31
C LYS A 458 38.70 26.17 0.70
N GLU A 459 37.60 25.76 1.35
CA GLU A 459 36.60 24.79 0.82
C GLU A 459 37.17 23.53 0.13
N ILE A 460 38.38 23.10 0.52
CA ILE A 460 39.10 21.94 -0.03
C ILE A 460 39.25 20.91 1.07
N ILE A 461 39.00 19.64 0.74
CA ILE A 461 39.21 18.49 1.62
C ILE A 461 40.09 17.45 0.92
N ASP A 462 41.09 16.92 1.62
CA ASP A 462 41.85 15.78 1.11
C ASP A 462 40.97 14.52 1.05
N PHE A 463 41.09 13.73 -0.02
CA PHE A 463 40.37 12.45 -0.14
C PHE A 463 40.58 11.55 1.07
N GLN A 464 41.82 11.51 1.59
CA GLN A 464 42.16 10.70 2.75
C GLN A 464 41.43 11.16 4.02
N GLU A 465 41.11 12.44 4.14
CA GLU A 465 40.35 12.97 5.25
C GLU A 465 38.86 12.61 5.15
N ILE A 466 38.27 12.69 3.95
CA ILE A 466 36.90 12.18 3.72
C ILE A 466 36.85 10.68 4.01
N TRP A 467 37.84 9.92 3.55
CA TRP A 467 37.95 8.49 3.86
C TRP A 467 37.98 8.25 5.38
N GLN A 468 38.78 9.00 6.16
CA GLN A 468 38.81 8.85 7.62
C GLN A 468 37.48 9.20 8.29
N LEU A 469 36.74 10.18 7.78
CA LEU A 469 35.42 10.57 8.29
C LEU A 469 34.34 9.51 8.05
N VAL A 470 34.47 8.76 6.96
CA VAL A 470 33.44 7.83 6.48
C VAL A 470 33.83 6.35 6.59
N LYS A 471 35.05 6.03 7.03
CA LYS A 471 35.60 4.65 7.16
C LYS A 471 34.77 3.68 8.00
N LYS A 472 33.92 4.20 8.90
CA LYS A 472 32.99 3.36 9.70
C LYS A 472 31.88 2.75 8.83
N ARG A 473 31.50 3.44 7.74
CA ARG A 473 30.43 3.05 6.81
C ARG A 473 30.98 2.49 5.50
N PHE A 474 32.05 3.08 4.97
CA PHE A 474 32.72 2.61 3.74
C PHE A 474 33.99 1.83 4.11
N LYS A 475 33.93 0.50 3.96
CA LYS A 475 35.08 -0.40 4.19
C LYS A 475 35.98 -0.55 2.95
N VAL A 476 35.46 -0.22 1.76
CA VAL A 476 36.15 -0.34 0.46
C VAL A 476 36.23 1.03 -0.22
N SER A 477 37.41 1.40 -0.73
CA SER A 477 37.65 2.74 -1.30
C SER A 477 36.97 2.99 -2.64
N GLU A 478 36.71 1.94 -3.41
CA GLU A 478 35.99 2.04 -4.69
C GLU A 478 34.55 2.54 -4.46
N LYS A 479 33.83 1.95 -3.51
CA LYS A 479 32.48 2.42 -3.14
C LYS A 479 32.44 3.88 -2.71
N LEU A 480 33.49 4.39 -2.06
CA LEU A 480 33.55 5.83 -1.75
C LEU A 480 33.71 6.66 -3.02
N LYS A 481 34.56 6.22 -3.95
CA LYS A 481 34.79 6.93 -5.21
C LYS A 481 33.53 6.98 -6.06
N ASP A 482 32.77 5.89 -6.14
CA ASP A 482 31.50 5.84 -6.86
C ASP A 482 30.53 6.92 -6.36
N VAL A 483 30.35 7.01 -5.04
CA VAL A 483 29.47 8.03 -4.43
C VAL A 483 30.01 9.46 -4.58
N LEU A 484 31.33 9.64 -4.67
CA LEU A 484 31.94 10.93 -4.95
C LEU A 484 31.76 11.36 -6.41
N ILE A 485 31.67 10.42 -7.35
CA ILE A 485 31.31 10.71 -8.74
C ILE A 485 29.88 11.25 -8.76
N THR A 486 28.93 10.59 -8.08
CA THR A 486 27.55 11.07 -7.97
C THR A 486 27.47 12.47 -7.35
N LEU A 487 28.23 12.75 -6.29
CA LEU A 487 28.27 14.08 -5.68
C LEU A 487 28.87 15.15 -6.60
N GLU A 488 29.79 14.76 -7.48
CA GLU A 488 30.37 15.65 -8.49
C GLU A 488 29.38 15.95 -9.62
N GLU A 489 28.67 14.93 -10.12
CA GLU A 489 27.59 15.06 -11.11
C GLU A 489 26.44 15.96 -10.61
N LEU A 490 26.12 15.86 -9.31
CA LEU A 490 25.10 16.69 -8.65
C LEU A 490 25.58 18.10 -8.28
N ASN A 491 26.77 18.50 -8.74
CA ASN A 491 27.41 19.79 -8.45
C ASN A 491 27.65 20.07 -6.95
N TYR A 492 27.70 19.05 -6.08
CA TYR A 492 28.01 19.24 -4.66
C TYR A 492 29.51 19.38 -4.41
N ILE A 493 30.34 18.68 -5.19
CA ILE A 493 31.80 18.70 -5.08
C ILE A 493 32.44 18.72 -6.47
N LYS A 494 33.75 18.95 -6.53
CA LYS A 494 34.58 18.70 -7.71
C LYS A 494 35.85 17.96 -7.29
N ASN A 495 36.12 16.82 -7.92
CA ASN A 495 37.33 16.05 -7.70
C ASN A 495 38.48 16.70 -8.49
N ALA A 496 39.57 17.01 -7.80
CA ALA A 496 40.78 17.52 -8.43
C ALA A 496 42.02 16.78 -7.91
N LYS A 497 43.17 17.08 -8.53
CA LYS A 497 44.46 16.56 -8.09
C LYS A 497 45.39 17.73 -7.80
N ASP A 498 46.00 17.72 -6.63
CA ASP A 498 47.10 18.61 -6.27
C ASP A 498 48.39 17.78 -6.17
N GLY A 499 49.20 17.84 -7.22
CA GLY A 499 50.35 16.96 -7.42
C GLY A 499 49.95 15.48 -7.50
N ARG A 500 50.37 14.68 -6.50
CA ARG A 500 50.03 13.24 -6.39
C ARG A 500 48.81 12.96 -5.50
N LYS A 501 48.26 13.98 -4.83
CA LYS A 501 47.13 13.83 -3.90
C LYS A 501 45.81 14.12 -4.59
N GLN A 502 44.78 13.34 -4.27
CA GLN A 502 43.40 13.61 -4.68
C GLN A 502 42.77 14.56 -3.66
N ILE A 503 42.31 15.71 -4.14
CA ILE A 503 41.65 16.75 -3.36
C ILE A 503 40.22 16.92 -3.85
N ILE A 504 39.33 17.33 -2.95
CA ILE A 504 37.91 17.50 -3.21
C ILE A 504 37.56 18.94 -2.89
N HIS A 505 37.20 19.71 -3.91
CA HIS A 505 36.64 21.04 -3.73
C HIS A 505 35.16 20.89 -3.39
N VAL A 506 34.71 21.59 -2.36
CA VAL A 506 33.31 21.60 -1.90
C VAL A 506 32.64 22.83 -2.49
N ASN A 507 31.42 22.67 -2.99
CA ASN A 507 30.69 23.80 -3.56
C ASN A 507 30.38 24.88 -2.49
N PRO A 508 30.78 26.15 -2.68
CA PRO A 508 30.54 27.25 -1.74
C PRO A 508 29.07 27.47 -1.36
N TYR A 509 28.13 27.14 -2.25
CA TYR A 509 26.68 27.24 -1.99
C TYR A 509 26.22 26.31 -0.86
N LEU A 510 26.98 25.25 -0.54
CA LEU A 510 26.66 24.33 0.56
C LEU A 510 26.95 24.88 1.95
N ILE A 511 27.85 25.85 2.04
CA ILE A 511 28.32 26.40 3.30
C ILE A 511 27.50 27.64 3.66
N LYS A 512 27.09 28.44 2.66
CA LYS A 512 26.22 29.62 2.85
C LYS A 512 24.79 29.29 3.30
N SER A 513 24.32 28.05 3.12
CA SER A 513 22.97 27.59 3.48
C SER A 513 22.85 26.97 4.88
N SER A 514 23.89 27.04 5.72
CA SER A 514 23.83 26.58 7.12
C SER A 514 23.35 27.70 8.06
N PRO A 515 22.28 27.50 8.87
CA PRO A 515 21.71 28.54 9.74
C PRO A 515 22.58 28.95 10.95
N ASN A 516 23.86 28.56 10.98
CA ASN A 516 24.77 28.76 12.12
C ASN A 516 25.97 29.66 11.82
N ASN A 517 25.85 30.60 10.88
CA ASN A 517 26.88 31.62 10.67
C ASN A 517 26.42 32.98 11.25
N PRO A 518 27.07 33.53 12.30
CA PRO A 518 26.63 34.78 12.96
C PRO A 518 26.75 36.07 12.14
N ASN A 519 27.14 36.01 10.85
CA ASN A 519 27.59 37.18 10.09
C ASN A 519 26.73 37.58 8.89
N THR A 520 25.51 37.05 8.72
CA THR A 520 24.53 37.65 7.80
C THR A 520 23.75 38.75 8.51
N LYS A 521 24.28 39.98 8.49
CA LYS A 521 23.45 41.18 8.59
C LYS A 521 22.72 41.33 7.26
N GLU A 522 21.43 41.00 7.24
CA GLU A 522 20.55 41.40 6.15
C GLU A 522 20.39 42.93 6.20
N THR A 523 20.97 43.60 5.22
CA THR A 523 20.72 45.01 4.94
C THR A 523 19.40 45.10 4.16
N MET A 524 18.28 45.32 4.86
CA MET A 524 17.08 45.82 4.21
C MET A 524 17.31 47.28 3.83
N ILE A 525 17.42 47.54 2.53
CA ILE A 525 17.37 48.90 1.98
C ILE A 525 15.89 49.26 1.88
N CYS A 526 15.43 50.11 2.81
CA CYS A 526 14.20 50.88 2.66
C CYS A 526 14.49 52.01 1.66
N GLN A 527 13.79 52.02 0.52
CA GLN A 527 13.67 53.21 -0.31
C GLN A 527 12.53 54.06 0.26
N GLU A 528 12.88 55.19 0.86
CA GLU A 528 12.01 56.35 1.03
C GLU A 528 11.98 57.08 -0.32
N ASP A 529 10.77 57.35 -0.84
CA ASP A 529 10.55 58.40 -1.83
C ASP A 529 9.32 59.22 -1.37
N GLU A 530 9.51 60.54 -1.42
CA GLU A 530 8.67 61.58 -0.83
C GLU A 530 7.41 61.92 -1.66
N LEU A 531 6.31 62.18 -0.91
CA LEU A 531 5.28 63.23 -1.04
C LEU A 531 4.80 63.75 -2.41
N GLY A 532 3.46 63.74 -2.56
CA GLY A 532 2.70 64.61 -3.46
C GLY A 532 1.19 64.57 -3.16
N ASP A 533 0.62 65.75 -2.86
CA ASP A 533 -0.72 66.08 -2.34
C ASP A 533 -1.97 65.49 -3.04
N GLY A 534 -3.08 65.39 -2.29
CA GLY A 534 -4.41 65.62 -2.88
C GLY A 534 -5.62 64.84 -2.33
N GLU A 535 -6.38 65.52 -1.48
CA GLU A 535 -7.85 65.44 -1.32
C GLU A 535 -8.56 64.32 -0.53
N ILE A 536 -9.42 64.85 0.36
CA ILE A 536 -10.32 64.25 1.33
C ILE A 536 -11.60 63.77 0.63
N LEU A 537 -12.04 62.52 0.88
CA LEU A 537 -13.47 62.19 0.87
C LEU A 537 -13.82 61.14 1.92
N LYS A 538 -14.81 61.51 2.75
CA LYS A 538 -15.42 60.74 3.84
C LYS A 538 -16.20 59.52 3.32
N ALA A 539 -16.26 58.46 4.13
CA ALA A 539 -17.34 57.48 4.09
C ALA A 539 -17.76 57.08 5.53
N PRO A 540 -19.02 56.67 5.76
CA PRO A 540 -19.77 57.00 6.97
C PRO A 540 -19.97 55.86 7.98
N ASN A 541 -20.47 56.27 9.15
CA ASN A 541 -20.81 55.52 10.37
C ASN A 541 -22.11 54.68 10.31
N TYR A 542 -22.22 53.83 11.35
CA TYR A 542 -23.40 53.29 12.09
C TYR A 542 -23.96 51.90 11.65
N PRO A 543 -24.61 51.12 12.55
CA PRO A 543 -24.27 50.86 13.97
C PRO A 543 -24.63 49.47 14.55
N SER A 544 -24.18 49.29 15.80
CA SER A 544 -24.64 48.38 16.85
C SER A 544 -26.02 48.73 17.45
N THR A 545 -26.74 47.72 17.95
CA THR A 545 -27.61 47.65 19.17
C THR A 545 -28.53 46.42 19.04
N ASP A 546 -29.04 45.70 20.05
CA ASP A 546 -28.70 45.42 21.45
C ASP A 546 -29.76 44.37 21.92
N ARG A 547 -29.36 43.43 22.79
CA ARG A 547 -30.08 42.77 23.93
C ARG A 547 -31.51 42.16 23.89
N ASN A 548 -31.59 41.05 24.66
CA ASN A 548 -32.69 40.36 25.35
C ASN A 548 -33.55 39.41 24.47
N GLU A 549 -33.85 38.16 24.87
CA GLU A 549 -34.50 37.69 26.10
C GLU A 549 -34.07 36.27 26.56
N LEU A 550 -34.33 36.01 27.84
CA LEU A 550 -34.13 34.78 28.62
C LEU A 550 -35.18 33.69 28.31
N GLY A 551 -34.81 32.41 28.46
CA GLY A 551 -35.74 31.27 28.41
C GLY A 551 -35.14 29.96 28.89
N GLU A 552 -35.17 29.78 30.22
CA GLU A 552 -35.24 28.56 31.05
C GLU A 552 -34.57 27.22 30.67
N LEU A 553 -33.75 26.77 31.63
CA LEU A 553 -33.19 25.43 31.83
C LEU A 553 -34.27 24.45 32.32
N VAL A 554 -34.34 23.26 31.71
CA VAL A 554 -35.03 22.08 32.26
C VAL A 554 -34.07 20.88 32.23
N PRO A 555 -33.77 20.22 33.37
CA PRO A 555 -32.87 19.08 33.42
C PRO A 555 -33.62 17.79 33.04
N PHE A 556 -33.09 17.04 32.07
CA PHE A 556 -33.63 15.71 31.74
C PHE A 556 -33.24 14.71 32.82
N ARG A 557 -34.27 14.17 33.46
CA ARG A 557 -34.20 13.20 34.56
C ARG A 557 -34.16 11.79 33.98
N VAL A 558 -33.37 10.95 34.64
CA VAL A 558 -33.22 9.51 34.48
C VAL A 558 -34.53 8.81 34.85
N ASP A 559 -35.00 7.90 33.99
CA ASP A 559 -35.99 6.89 34.36
C ASP A 559 -35.50 5.49 33.93
N THR A 560 -35.32 4.63 34.94
CA THR A 560 -35.16 3.17 34.84
C THR A 560 -36.44 2.52 35.36
N PRO A 561 -36.84 1.36 34.82
CA PRO A 561 -37.46 0.34 35.69
C PRO A 561 -37.09 -1.11 35.26
N PRO A 562 -37.47 -2.14 36.02
CA PRO A 562 -36.93 -2.53 37.31
C PRO A 562 -36.21 -3.90 37.27
N SER A 563 -35.47 -4.17 38.34
CA SER A 563 -34.76 -5.42 38.63
C SER A 563 -35.68 -6.59 38.97
N GLU A 564 -35.38 -7.78 38.45
CA GLU A 564 -35.56 -9.04 39.16
C GLU A 564 -34.18 -9.68 39.39
N ASN A 565 -33.89 -9.96 40.66
CA ASN A 565 -32.76 -10.76 41.12
C ASN A 565 -33.35 -12.10 41.59
N PRO A 566 -32.60 -13.21 41.54
CA PRO A 566 -32.08 -13.67 42.83
C PRO A 566 -30.67 -14.27 42.82
N LEU A 567 -29.94 -13.88 43.88
CA LEU A 567 -29.18 -14.71 44.82
C LEU A 567 -27.79 -15.30 44.44
N ASN A 568 -26.81 -14.80 45.20
CA ASN A 568 -25.72 -15.50 45.91
C ASN A 568 -24.66 -16.23 45.06
N ASN A 569 -23.34 -16.03 45.26
CA ASN A 569 -22.63 -16.03 46.53
C ASN A 569 -21.22 -15.40 46.44
N ASN A 570 -20.79 -14.88 47.58
CA ASN A 570 -19.43 -14.41 47.94
C ASN A 570 -18.31 -15.41 47.60
N VAL A 571 -17.10 -14.92 47.29
CA VAL A 571 -15.89 -15.06 48.15
C VAL A 571 -14.85 -13.99 47.74
N SER A 572 -14.29 -13.38 48.76
CA SER A 572 -13.25 -12.36 48.83
C SER A 572 -11.81 -12.88 48.64
N ASN A 573 -10.94 -11.94 48.23
CA ASN A 573 -9.56 -11.68 48.70
C ASN A 573 -8.34 -11.99 47.83
N SER A 574 -7.47 -10.96 47.89
CA SER A 574 -6.00 -10.89 47.88
C SER A 574 -5.20 -10.97 46.57
N LEU A 575 -4.73 -9.78 46.17
CA LEU A 575 -3.31 -9.36 46.07
C LEU A 575 -2.26 -10.47 45.88
N GLY A 576 -1.49 -10.36 44.80
CA GLY A 576 -0.20 -11.01 44.61
C GLY A 576 0.40 -10.72 43.24
N GLU A 577 1.35 -9.79 43.18
CA GLU A 577 2.31 -9.64 42.09
C GLU A 577 3.22 -10.87 41.96
N ILE A 578 3.92 -10.95 40.83
CA ILE A 578 5.15 -11.70 40.49
C ILE A 578 4.94 -12.82 39.46
N GLY A 579 5.67 -12.71 38.34
CA GLY A 579 6.47 -13.83 37.86
C GLY A 579 6.16 -14.35 36.46
N GLU A 580 7.05 -14.01 35.52
CA GLU A 580 7.27 -14.74 34.27
C GLU A 580 7.40 -16.26 34.52
N ALA A 581 6.65 -17.08 33.79
CA ALA A 581 7.07 -18.41 33.37
C ALA A 581 6.10 -18.99 32.33
N THR A 582 6.62 -19.24 31.13
CA THR A 582 5.99 -20.04 30.08
C THR A 582 5.93 -21.52 30.51
N PRO A 583 4.79 -22.23 30.38
CA PRO A 583 4.78 -23.67 30.54
C PRO A 583 5.16 -24.35 29.22
N ARG A 584 6.34 -24.98 29.19
CA ARG A 584 6.70 -26.01 28.21
C ARG A 584 5.96 -27.29 28.55
N VAL A 585 5.11 -27.75 27.64
CA VAL A 585 4.54 -29.10 27.65
C VAL A 585 5.57 -30.04 27.03
N ILE A 586 6.02 -31.04 27.79
CA ILE A 586 6.90 -32.13 27.35
C ILE A 586 6.00 -33.33 27.04
N SER A 587 6.11 -33.91 25.85
CA SER A 587 5.49 -35.19 25.50
C SER A 587 6.34 -36.36 26.01
N GLU A 588 5.67 -37.43 26.45
CA GLU A 588 6.26 -38.63 27.06
C GLU A 588 6.88 -39.63 26.06
N ASP A 589 7.01 -39.29 24.77
CA ASP A 589 7.68 -40.11 23.78
C ASP A 589 8.81 -39.32 23.10
N GLY A 590 10.04 -39.57 23.54
CA GLY A 590 11.24 -38.90 23.05
C GLY A 590 11.57 -39.18 21.58
N SER A 591 10.80 -38.62 20.65
CA SER A 591 11.15 -38.53 19.23
C SER A 591 11.13 -37.08 18.75
N GLU A 592 12.31 -36.59 18.38
CA GLU A 592 12.53 -35.32 17.68
C GLU A 592 11.78 -35.33 16.34
N LEU A 593 11.07 -34.25 16.03
CA LEU A 593 10.62 -33.96 14.67
C LEU A 593 10.99 -32.53 14.29
N ILE A 594 11.63 -32.44 13.12
CA ILE A 594 12.03 -31.27 12.34
C ILE A 594 10.82 -30.45 11.93
#